data_AF-A0A2T2WD12-F1
#
_entry.id   AF-A0A2T2WD12-F1
#
_cell.length_a   1.000
_cell.length_b   1.000
_cell.length_c   1.000
_cell.angle_alpha   90.00
_cell.angle_beta   90.00
_cell.angle_gamma   90.00
#
_symmetry.space_group_name_H-M   'P 1'
#
loop_
_entity.id
_entity.type
_entity.pdbx_description
1 polymer ?
#
loop_
_entity_poly.entity_id
_entity_poly.type
_entity_poly.pdbx_seq_one_letter_code
_entity_poly.pdbx_strand_id
1 'polypeptide(L)'
;MRMSGPALRQAVSHQAIHENAWHEVDTALQAAEKVLLLGDGERFSEVAEVFLEVAEARVLVHAQEEEIGLYREWSEHLPASHGFIEELKGEHRQLRRAVLAIEDAMVDGRYPDAVASMREFASALTSHSLHEERILMEIQVEQGGFYR
;
A
#
# COMPACT_ATOMS: atom_id res chain seq x y z
N MET A 1 2.02 -25.15 -5.46
CA MET A 1 1.54 -23.88 -6.05
C MET A 1 0.96 -23.07 -4.90
N ARG A 2 1.52 -21.90 -4.56
CA ARG A 2 0.98 -21.07 -3.46
C ARG A 2 -0.31 -20.42 -3.98
N MET A 3 -1.44 -20.75 -3.37
CA MET A 3 -2.70 -20.05 -3.62
C MET A 3 -2.75 -18.82 -2.73
N SER A 4 -3.46 -17.78 -3.17
CA SER A 4 -3.75 -16.62 -2.33
C SER A 4 -4.54 -17.05 -1.09
N GLY A 5 -4.28 -16.41 0.05
CA GLY A 5 -5.01 -16.68 1.29
C GLY A 5 -6.50 -16.31 1.14
N PRO A 6 -7.42 -16.96 1.87
CA PRO A 6 -8.85 -16.64 1.81
C PRO A 6 -9.16 -15.15 2.06
N ALA A 7 -8.36 -14.49 2.91
CA ALA A 7 -8.53 -13.08 3.25
C ALA A 7 -8.31 -12.14 2.04
N LEU A 8 -7.36 -12.46 1.15
CA LEU A 8 -7.08 -11.65 -0.04
C LEU A 8 -8.24 -11.66 -1.05
N ARG A 9 -9.01 -12.74 -1.09
CA ARG A 9 -10.13 -12.91 -2.02
C ARG A 9 -11.46 -12.34 -1.52
N GLN A 10 -11.57 -12.03 -0.23
CA GLN A 10 -12.82 -11.55 0.37
C GLN A 10 -12.77 -10.03 0.50
N ALA A 11 -13.55 -9.28 -0.29
CA ALA A 11 -13.49 -7.82 -0.32
C ALA A 11 -13.54 -7.16 1.07
N VAL A 12 -14.39 -7.65 1.98
CA VAL A 12 -14.46 -7.12 3.36
C VAL A 12 -13.16 -7.36 4.13
N SER A 13 -12.57 -8.55 4.03
CA SER A 13 -11.30 -8.86 4.70
C SER A 13 -10.13 -8.11 4.08
N HIS A 14 -10.13 -7.96 2.77
CA HIS A 14 -9.13 -7.23 2.01
C HIS A 14 -9.16 -5.74 2.38
N GLN A 15 -10.34 -5.12 2.35
CA GLN A 15 -10.55 -3.74 2.79
C GLN A 15 -10.08 -3.51 4.24
N ALA A 16 -10.35 -4.45 5.14
CA ALA A 16 -9.89 -4.33 6.53
C ALA A 16 -8.34 -4.34 6.64
N ILE A 17 -7.64 -5.03 5.75
CA ILE A 17 -6.15 -4.98 5.71
C ILE A 17 -5.69 -3.60 5.25
N HIS A 18 -6.30 -3.05 4.19
CA HIS A 18 -6.00 -1.70 3.71
C HIS A 18 -6.29 -0.62 4.74
N GLU A 19 -7.45 -0.67 5.39
CA GLU A 19 -7.84 0.32 6.40
C GLU A 19 -6.88 0.35 7.59
N ASN A 20 -6.47 -0.84 8.08
CA ASN A 20 -5.51 -0.93 9.18
C ASN A 20 -4.13 -0.40 8.77
N ALA A 21 -3.63 -0.79 7.59
CA ALA A 21 -2.35 -0.31 7.08
C ALA A 21 -2.35 1.22 6.88
N TRP A 22 -3.44 1.77 6.33
CA TRP A 22 -3.62 3.21 6.16
C TRP A 22 -3.60 3.96 7.49
N HIS A 23 -4.27 3.43 8.52
CA HIS A 23 -4.31 4.07 9.84
C HIS A 23 -2.92 4.16 10.50
N GLU A 24 -2.12 3.09 10.38
CA GLU A 24 -0.74 3.09 10.87
C GLU A 24 0.14 4.09 10.10
N VAL A 25 0.02 4.15 8.78
CA VAL A 25 0.73 5.10 7.90
C VAL A 25 0.36 6.55 8.23
N ASP A 26 -0.94 6.86 8.35
CA ASP A 26 -1.43 8.20 8.70
C ASP A 26 -0.95 8.63 10.09
N THR A 27 -0.98 7.72 11.06
CA THR A 27 -0.49 7.99 12.42
C THR A 27 1.00 8.35 12.42
N ALA A 28 1.82 7.56 11.71
CA ALA A 28 3.26 7.81 11.62
C ALA A 28 3.57 9.10 10.86
N LEU A 29 2.86 9.38 9.76
CA LEU A 29 3.00 10.64 9.01
C LEU A 29 2.68 11.86 9.89
N GLN A 30 1.55 11.85 10.60
CA GLN A 30 1.18 12.96 11.48
C GLN A 30 2.20 13.17 12.60
N ALA A 31 2.83 12.10 13.10
CA ALA A 31 3.92 12.21 14.07
C ALA A 31 5.16 12.86 13.43
N ALA A 32 5.54 12.44 12.21
CA ALA A 32 6.70 12.98 11.49
C ALA A 32 6.52 14.48 11.20
N GLU A 33 5.32 14.89 10.77
CA GLU A 33 5.00 16.30 10.54
C GLU A 33 5.13 17.15 11.81
N LYS A 34 4.65 16.64 12.95
CA LYS A 34 4.77 17.34 14.24
C LYS A 34 6.22 17.48 14.66
N VAL A 35 7.02 16.42 14.54
CA VAL A 35 8.43 16.43 14.93
C VAL A 35 9.26 17.33 14.01
N LEU A 36 8.96 17.34 12.71
CA LEU A 36 9.60 18.25 11.75
C LEU A 36 9.42 19.72 12.18
N LEU A 37 8.22 20.11 12.62
CA LEU A 37 7.94 21.47 13.11
C LEU A 37 8.71 21.83 14.38
N LEU A 38 9.09 20.85 15.18
CA LEU A 38 9.90 21.05 16.39
C LEU A 38 11.40 21.18 16.08
N GLY A 39 11.83 20.81 14.87
CA GLY A 39 13.24 20.83 14.47
C GLY A 39 14.11 19.78 15.16
N ASP A 40 13.50 18.75 15.74
CA ASP A 40 14.17 17.67 16.47
C ASP A 40 14.52 16.52 15.52
N GLY A 41 15.73 16.57 14.95
CA GLY A 41 16.16 15.61 13.93
C GLY A 41 16.38 14.18 14.43
N GLU A 42 16.79 14.01 15.68
CA GLU A 42 16.95 12.67 16.29
C GLU A 42 15.59 12.00 16.42
N ARG A 43 14.63 12.72 17.01
CA ARG A 43 13.26 12.23 17.12
C ARG A 43 12.58 12.07 15.77
N PHE A 44 12.92 12.89 14.78
CA PHE A 44 12.39 12.74 13.42
C PHE A 44 12.82 11.40 12.84
N SER A 45 14.08 11.03 13.06
CA SER A 45 14.64 9.77 12.58
C SER A 45 13.94 8.57 13.20
N GLU A 46 13.68 8.58 14.50
CA GLU A 46 12.92 7.52 15.17
C GLU A 46 11.50 7.36 14.58
N VAL A 47 10.82 8.47 14.31
CA VAL A 47 9.47 8.42 13.74
C VAL A 47 9.49 7.99 12.28
N ALA A 48 10.50 8.40 11.51
CA ALA A 48 10.67 7.98 10.13
C ALA A 48 10.96 6.47 10.02
N GLU A 49 11.74 5.90 10.94
CA GLU A 49 11.94 4.45 11.04
C GLU A 49 10.62 3.72 11.26
N VAL A 50 9.77 4.19 12.19
CA VAL A 50 8.44 3.61 12.39
C VAL A 50 7.57 3.69 11.13
N PHE A 51 7.60 4.81 10.41
CA PHE A 51 6.88 4.94 9.14
C PHE A 51 7.36 3.89 8.13
N LEU A 52 8.67 3.74 7.97
CA LEU A 52 9.28 2.78 7.04
C LEU A 52 8.95 1.33 7.43
N GLU A 53 9.01 0.99 8.72
CA GLU A 53 8.62 -0.34 9.20
C GLU A 53 7.18 -0.69 8.84
N VAL A 54 6.24 0.24 9.04
CA VAL A 54 4.84 0.05 8.65
C VAL A 54 4.71 -0.10 7.13
N ALA A 55 5.33 0.80 6.36
CA ALA A 55 5.26 0.78 4.91
C ALA A 55 5.80 -0.55 4.34
N GLU A 56 6.95 -1.02 4.82
CA GLU A 56 7.57 -2.24 4.33
C GLU A 56 6.86 -3.49 4.82
N ALA A 57 6.65 -3.62 6.14
CA ALA A 57 6.15 -4.85 6.74
C ALA A 57 4.65 -5.06 6.58
N ARG A 58 3.88 -3.99 6.35
CA ARG A 58 2.43 -4.07 6.12
C ARG A 58 2.09 -3.88 4.66
N VAL A 59 2.43 -2.73 4.09
CA VAL A 59 1.93 -2.34 2.77
C VAL A 59 2.67 -3.10 1.67
N LEU A 60 4.01 -3.07 1.66
CA LEU A 60 4.78 -3.69 0.57
C LEU A 60 4.76 -5.23 0.62
N VAL A 61 4.68 -5.82 1.82
CA VAL A 61 4.46 -7.27 1.96
C VAL A 61 3.09 -7.67 1.41
N HIS A 62 2.02 -6.94 1.76
CA HIS A 62 0.67 -7.19 1.23
C HIS A 62 0.62 -7.06 -0.30
N ALA A 63 1.18 -5.97 -0.84
CA ALA A 63 1.35 -5.76 -2.28
C ALA A 63 2.10 -6.93 -2.97
N GLN A 64 3.11 -7.48 -2.30
CA GLN A 64 3.85 -8.63 -2.82
C GLN A 64 3.01 -9.91 -2.83
N GLU A 65 2.18 -10.13 -1.81
CA GLU A 65 1.27 -11.28 -1.72
C GLU A 65 0.17 -11.24 -2.79
N GLU A 66 -0.34 -10.06 -3.11
CA GLU A 66 -1.29 -9.84 -4.20
C GLU A 66 -0.66 -10.15 -5.55
N GLU A 67 0.52 -9.59 -5.82
CA GLU A 67 1.22 -9.78 -7.09
C GLU A 67 1.51 -11.26 -7.39
N ILE A 68 1.94 -12.04 -6.39
CA ILE A 68 2.29 -13.45 -6.57
C ILE A 68 1.08 -14.38 -6.48
N GLY A 69 0.01 -13.93 -5.83
CA GLY A 69 -1.18 -14.70 -5.49
C GLY A 69 -2.39 -14.18 -6.23
N LEU A 70 -3.03 -13.14 -5.69
CA LEU A 70 -4.33 -12.64 -6.14
C LEU A 70 -4.33 -12.24 -7.63
N TYR A 71 -3.37 -11.41 -8.06
CA TYR A 71 -3.31 -10.93 -9.44
C TYR A 71 -2.97 -12.03 -10.43
N ARG A 72 -2.13 -12.98 -10.00
CA ARG A 72 -1.87 -14.18 -10.77
C ARG A 72 -3.17 -14.98 -10.99
N GLU A 73 -3.93 -15.23 -9.93
CA GLU A 73 -5.22 -15.93 -10.01
C GLU A 73 -6.20 -15.19 -10.93
N TRP A 74 -6.28 -13.85 -10.85
CA TRP A 74 -7.08 -13.05 -11.77
C TRP A 74 -6.63 -13.22 -13.23
N SER A 75 -5.34 -13.13 -13.52
CA SER A 75 -4.83 -13.32 -14.89
C SER A 75 -5.12 -14.72 -15.46
N GLU A 76 -5.07 -15.75 -14.61
CA GLU A 76 -5.30 -17.15 -15.02
C GLU A 76 -6.78 -17.43 -15.31
N HIS A 77 -7.70 -16.74 -14.64
CA HIS A 77 -9.14 -17.02 -14.71
C HIS A 77 -9.98 -15.95 -15.41
N LEU A 78 -9.44 -14.73 -15.58
CA LEU A 78 -10.13 -13.58 -16.17
C LEU A 78 -9.21 -12.90 -17.20
N PRO A 79 -9.17 -13.36 -18.46
CA PRO A 79 -8.28 -12.78 -19.47
C PRO A 79 -8.43 -11.26 -19.69
N ALA A 80 -9.62 -10.70 -19.41
CA ALA A 80 -9.90 -9.27 -19.46
C ALA A 80 -9.20 -8.47 -18.34
N SER A 81 -8.63 -9.13 -17.32
CA SER A 81 -8.00 -8.50 -16.15
C SER A 81 -6.63 -7.89 -16.40
N HIS A 82 -6.00 -8.22 -17.53
CA HIS A 82 -4.61 -7.81 -17.81
C HIS A 82 -4.40 -6.29 -17.74
N GLY A 83 -5.39 -5.49 -18.14
CA GLY A 83 -5.30 -4.03 -18.10
C GLY A 83 -5.13 -3.50 -16.68
N PHE A 84 -6.12 -3.78 -15.82
CA PHE A 84 -6.09 -3.27 -14.45
C PHE A 84 -4.99 -3.91 -13.59
N ILE A 85 -4.59 -5.17 -13.84
CA ILE A 85 -3.47 -5.79 -13.11
C ILE A 85 -2.17 -5.00 -13.31
N GLU A 86 -1.90 -4.55 -14.53
CA GLU A 86 -0.69 -3.77 -14.82
C GLU A 86 -0.74 -2.35 -14.22
N GLU A 87 -1.94 -1.78 -14.10
CA GLU A 87 -2.18 -0.52 -13.38
C GLU A 87 -1.91 -0.68 -11.87
N LEU A 88 -2.51 -1.68 -11.23
CA LEU A 88 -2.31 -1.98 -9.80
C LEU A 88 -0.83 -2.24 -9.47
N LYS A 89 -0.13 -3.04 -10.28
CA LYS A 89 1.33 -3.21 -10.15
C LYS A 89 2.09 -1.90 -10.34
N GLY A 90 1.59 -1.01 -11.19
CA GLY A 90 2.13 0.34 -11.37
C GLY A 90 2.03 1.19 -10.11
N GLU A 91 0.91 1.11 -9.42
CA GLU A 91 0.68 1.76 -8.13
C GLU A 91 1.59 1.18 -7.05
N HIS A 92 1.76 -0.15 -6.98
CA HIS A 92 2.74 -0.76 -6.08
C HIS A 92 4.17 -0.28 -6.35
N ARG A 93 4.55 -0.10 -7.63
CA ARG A 93 5.86 0.48 -7.97
C ARG A 93 5.97 1.93 -7.51
N GLN A 94 4.87 2.70 -7.49
CA GLN A 94 4.87 4.05 -6.94
C GLN A 94 5.10 4.05 -5.43
N LEU A 95 4.43 3.16 -4.69
CA LEU A 95 4.65 2.99 -3.25
C LEU A 95 6.11 2.65 -2.93
N ARG A 96 6.69 1.68 -3.66
CA ARG A 96 8.11 1.30 -3.52
C ARG A 96 9.06 2.47 -3.80
N ARG A 97 8.79 3.29 -4.82
CA ARG A 97 9.60 4.48 -5.12
C ARG A 97 9.53 5.53 -4.02
N ALA A 98 8.37 5.72 -3.41
CA ALA A 98 8.20 6.67 -2.32
C ALA A 98 8.99 6.23 -1.07
N VAL A 99 9.01 4.93 -0.74
CA VAL A 99 9.87 4.38 0.33
C VAL A 99 11.34 4.70 0.07
N LEU A 100 11.85 4.39 -1.13
CA LEU A 100 13.24 4.70 -1.49
C LEU A 100 13.57 6.21 -1.40
N ALA A 101 12.61 7.07 -1.76
CA ALA A 101 12.78 8.53 -1.67
C ALA A 101 12.83 9.01 -0.21
N ILE A 102 12.05 8.39 0.68
CA ILE A 102 12.11 8.66 2.12
C ILE A 102 13.49 8.27 2.66
N GLU A 103 13.94 7.06 2.37
CA GLU A 103 15.26 6.56 2.82
C GLU A 103 16.41 7.46 2.33
N ASP A 104 16.40 7.83 1.05
CA ASP A 104 17.39 8.74 0.45
C ASP A 104 17.39 10.12 1.13
N ALA A 105 16.20 10.69 1.38
CA ALA A 105 16.08 11.94 2.11
C ALA A 105 16.58 11.84 3.57
N MET A 106 16.37 10.69 4.21
CA MET A 106 16.85 10.43 5.58
C MET A 106 18.36 10.36 5.66
N VAL A 107 19.05 9.76 4.69
CA VAL A 107 20.52 9.67 4.63
C VAL A 107 21.18 11.06 4.66
N ASP A 108 20.60 12.02 3.95
CA ASP A 108 21.13 13.38 3.84
C ASP A 108 20.59 14.34 4.92
N GLY A 109 19.72 13.88 5.81
CA GLY A 109 19.03 14.74 6.80
C GLY A 109 18.04 15.74 6.16
N ARG A 110 17.56 15.47 4.95
CA ARG A 110 16.57 16.28 4.22
C ARG A 110 15.15 16.00 4.71
N TYR A 111 14.90 16.22 6.00
CA TYR A 111 13.63 15.87 6.65
C TYR A 111 12.37 16.47 6.00
N PRO A 112 12.37 17.72 5.48
CA PRO A 112 11.23 18.23 4.72
C PRO A 112 10.90 17.41 3.46
N ASP A 113 11.93 16.92 2.75
CA ASP A 113 11.77 16.08 1.57
C ASP A 113 11.25 14.69 1.98
N ALA A 114 11.75 14.13 3.08
CA ALA A 114 11.26 12.87 3.63
C ALA A 114 9.75 12.95 3.95
N VAL A 115 9.29 14.03 4.60
CA VAL A 115 7.85 14.25 4.85
C VAL A 115 7.06 14.41 3.54
N ALA A 116 7.62 15.09 2.54
CA ALA A 116 6.96 15.20 1.24
C ALA A 116 6.76 13.81 0.61
N SER A 117 7.77 12.95 0.62
CA SER A 117 7.67 11.58 0.13
C SER A 117 6.75 10.69 0.99
N MET A 118 6.69 10.89 2.30
CA MET A 118 5.69 10.20 3.16
C MET A 118 4.25 10.58 2.79
N ARG A 119 3.99 11.85 2.47
CA ARG A 119 2.67 12.31 1.98
C ARG A 119 2.33 11.69 0.63
N GLU A 120 3.30 11.64 -0.28
CA GLU A 120 3.14 10.97 -1.57
C GLU A 120 2.82 9.49 -1.39
N PHE A 121 3.50 8.80 -0.47
CA PHE A 121 3.21 7.42 -0.12
C PHE A 121 1.77 7.25 0.41
N ALA A 122 1.36 8.05 1.39
CA ALA A 122 0.01 7.97 1.98
C ALA A 122 -1.09 8.25 0.94
N SER A 123 -0.88 9.23 0.05
CA SER A 123 -1.81 9.52 -1.05
C SER A 123 -1.87 8.38 -2.06
N ALA A 124 -0.72 7.80 -2.43
CA ALA A 124 -0.67 6.67 -3.35
C ALA A 124 -1.35 5.43 -2.76
N LEU A 125 -1.12 5.15 -1.47
CA LEU A 125 -1.76 4.04 -0.74
C LEU A 125 -3.28 4.19 -0.77
N THR A 126 -3.78 5.38 -0.45
CA THR A 126 -5.23 5.65 -0.46
C THR A 126 -5.83 5.44 -1.85
N SER A 127 -5.18 5.96 -2.89
CA SER A 127 -5.64 5.81 -4.28
C SER A 127 -5.66 4.35 -4.71
N HIS A 128 -4.60 3.62 -4.39
CA HIS A 128 -4.42 2.22 -4.71
C HIS A 128 -5.48 1.34 -4.02
N SER A 129 -5.63 1.48 -2.69
CA SER A 129 -6.62 0.72 -1.93
C SER A 129 -8.04 0.91 -2.46
N LEU A 130 -8.43 2.15 -2.78
CA LEU A 130 -9.75 2.43 -3.36
C LEU A 130 -9.92 1.87 -4.78
N HIS A 131 -8.84 1.82 -5.56
CA HIS A 131 -8.86 1.27 -6.91
C HIS A 131 -9.02 -0.25 -6.88
N GLU A 132 -8.18 -0.93 -6.11
CA GLU A 132 -8.20 -2.37 -5.99
C GLU A 132 -9.49 -2.90 -5.35
N GLU A 133 -9.97 -2.26 -4.28
CA GLU A 133 -11.21 -2.67 -3.61
C GLU A 133 -12.41 -2.60 -4.56
N ARG A 134 -12.45 -1.59 -5.44
CA ARG A 134 -13.48 -1.48 -6.47
C ARG A 134 -13.42 -2.65 -7.45
N ILE A 135 -12.24 -2.96 -7.98
CA ILE A 135 -12.02 -4.07 -8.91
C ILE A 135 -12.41 -5.40 -8.25
N LEU A 136 -11.96 -5.61 -7.00
CA LEU A 136 -12.25 -6.83 -6.26
C LEU A 136 -13.76 -6.98 -6.01
N MET A 137 -14.46 -5.91 -5.66
CA MET A 137 -15.93 -5.93 -5.51
C MET A 137 -16.63 -6.27 -6.84
N GLU A 138 -16.19 -5.67 -7.96
CA GLU A 138 -16.74 -5.97 -9.29
C GLU A 138 -16.56 -7.44 -9.66
N ILE A 139 -15.35 -7.99 -9.49
CA ILE A 139 -15.05 -9.40 -9.72
C ILE A 139 -15.93 -10.30 -8.84
N GLN A 140 -16.10 -9.96 -7.56
CA GLN A 140 -16.94 -10.73 -6.65
C GLN A 140 -18.42 -10.69 -7.03
N VAL A 141 -18.93 -9.56 -7.53
CA VAL A 141 -20.32 -9.45 -8.03
C VAL A 141 -20.50 -10.29 -9.29
N GLU A 142 -19.57 -10.23 -10.24
CA GLU A 142 -19.63 -11.01 -11.48
C GLU A 142 -19.58 -12.52 -11.21
N GLN A 143 -18.73 -12.97 -10.28
CA GLN A 143 -18.65 -14.38 -9.90
C GLN A 143 -19.78 -14.82 -8.96
N GLY A 144 -20.27 -13.93 -8.11
CA GLY A 144 -21.41 -14.17 -7.22
C GLY A 144 -22.77 -14.22 -7.94
N GLY A 145 -22.86 -13.65 -9.15
CA GLY A 145 -24.03 -13.76 -10.03
C GLY A 145 -24.33 -15.17 -10.55
N PHE A 146 -23.37 -16.11 -10.41
CA PHE A 146 -23.52 -17.52 -10.80
C PHE A 146 -24.02 -18.44 -9.67
N TYR A 147 -24.21 -17.94 -8.46
CA TYR A 147 -24.80 -18.69 -7.33
C TYR A 147 -26.21 -18.21 -7.00
N ARG A 148 -27.12 -18.31 -7.99
CA ARG A 148 -28.57 -18.34 -7.78
C ARG A 148 -29.14 -19.67 -8.25
#